data_AF-A0A521X3D0-F1
#
_entry.id   AF-A0A521X3D0-F1
#
_cell.length_a   1.000
_cell.length_b   1.000
_cell.length_c   1.000
_cell.angle_alpha   90.00
_cell.angle_beta   90.00
_cell.angle_gamma   90.00
#
_symmetry.space_group_name_H-M   'P 1'
#
loop_
_entity.id
_entity.type
_entity.pdbx_description
1 polymer ?
#
loop_
_entity_poly.entity_id
_entity_poly.type
_entity_poly.pdbx_seq_one_letter_code
_entity_poly.pdbx_strand_id
1 'polypeptide(L)'
;MTTLAFDTYAFIRKLKDSGITEEQARAQVEALSQALEQFQSELHLSESATKQDIRESELKLELNIAETKAELVRWTVGVGFLQTALIAALLIKLSAGI
;
A
#
# COMPACT_ATOMS: atom_id res chain seq x y z
N MET A 1 16.15 -1.26 -7.20
CA MET A 1 16.69 -1.52 -5.85
C MET A 1 18.16 -1.14 -5.89
N THR A 2 18.55 -0.10 -5.15
CA THR A 2 19.95 0.35 -5.11
C THR A 2 20.62 -0.39 -3.96
N THR A 3 21.43 -1.40 -4.28
CA THR A 3 22.23 -2.11 -3.29
C THR A 3 23.37 -1.19 -2.85
N LEU A 4 23.35 -0.75 -1.60
CA LEU A 4 24.43 0.04 -1.00
C LEU A 4 25.57 -0.93 -0.67
N ALA A 5 26.52 -1.10 -1.60
CA ALA A 5 27.69 -1.94 -1.37
C ALA A 5 28.66 -1.22 -0.43
N PHE A 6 28.82 -1.74 0.79
CA PHE A 6 29.80 -1.25 1.74
C PHE A 6 31.18 -1.88 1.43
N ASP A 7 32.12 -1.06 0.96
CA ASP A 7 33.49 -1.51 0.67
C ASP A 7 34.32 -1.54 1.95
N THR A 8 34.26 -2.69 2.63
CA THR A 8 35.06 -3.06 3.80
C THR A 8 36.54 -2.78 3.60
N TYR A 9 37.11 -3.08 2.43
CA TYR A 9 38.54 -2.94 2.18
C TYR A 9 38.95 -1.46 2.07
N ALA A 10 38.19 -0.67 1.33
CA ALA A 10 38.41 0.77 1.22
C ALA A 10 38.29 1.47 2.58
N PHE A 11 37.33 1.03 3.42
CA PHE A 11 37.15 1.59 4.75
C PHE A 11 38.30 1.24 5.71
N ILE A 12 38.72 -0.03 5.76
CA ILE A 12 39.90 -0.45 6.55
C ILE A 12 41.13 0.35 6.12
N ARG A 13 41.37 0.48 4.81
CA ARG A 13 42.51 1.24 4.29
C ARG A 13 42.48 2.69 4.76
N LYS A 14 41.32 3.35 4.68
CA LYS A 14 41.14 4.74 5.12
C LYS A 14 41.41 4.91 6.61
N LEU A 15 40.96 3.97 7.45
CA LEU A 15 41.25 3.99 8.89
C LEU A 15 42.75 3.84 9.16
N LYS A 16 43.42 2.92 8.45
CA LYS A 16 44.88 2.74 8.55
C LYS A 16 45.66 3.98 8.12
N ASP A 17 45.27 4.61 7.01
CA ASP A 17 45.86 5.86 6.52
C ASP A 17 45.65 7.02 7.53
N SER A 18 44.65 6.89 8.42
CA SER A 18 44.35 7.84 9.50
C SER A 18 45.11 7.55 10.80
N GLY A 19 45.98 6.54 10.82
CA GLY A 19 46.75 6.13 11.99
C GLY A 19 46.04 5.15 12.93
N ILE A 20 44.88 4.59 12.55
CA ILE A 20 44.21 3.53 13.31
C ILE A 20 44.89 2.19 13.03
N THR A 21 45.09 1.38 14.08
CA THR A 21 45.71 0.06 13.94
C THR A 21 44.82 -0.88 13.13
N GLU A 22 45.42 -1.82 12.41
CA GLU A 22 44.68 -2.73 11.53
C GLU A 22 43.63 -3.57 12.29
N GLU A 23 43.95 -3.97 13.52
CA GLU A 23 43.04 -4.70 14.39
C GLU A 23 41.81 -3.88 14.77
N GLN A 24 41.99 -2.61 15.14
CA GLN A 24 40.89 -1.70 15.43
C GLN A 24 40.08 -1.32 14.19
N ALA A 25 40.75 -1.19 13.04
CA ALA A 25 40.08 -0.91 11.77
C ALA A 25 39.17 -2.07 11.34
N ARG A 26 39.65 -3.31 11.48
CA ARG A 26 38.85 -4.51 11.23
C ARG A 26 37.67 -4.60 12.20
N ALA A 27 37.89 -4.40 13.50
CA ALA A 27 36.83 -4.44 14.50
C ALA A 27 35.72 -3.40 14.26
N GLN A 28 36.08 -2.16 13.90
CA GLN A 28 35.10 -1.12 13.56
C GLN A 28 34.28 -1.47 12.32
N VAL A 29 34.93 -2.04 11.31
CA VAL A 29 34.30 -2.42 10.04
C VAL A 29 33.37 -3.61 10.23
N GLU A 30 33.77 -4.57 11.05
CA GLU A 30 32.95 -5.72 11.41
C GLU A 30 31.69 -5.27 12.17
N ALA A 31 31.83 -4.39 13.17
CA ALA A 31 30.70 -3.82 13.88
C ALA A 31 29.76 -3.01 12.97
N LEU A 32 30.32 -2.21 12.05
CA LEU A 32 29.52 -1.46 11.06
C LEU A 32 28.82 -2.35 10.06
N SER A 33 29.47 -3.43 9.61
CA SER A 33 28.89 -4.39 8.67
C SER A 33 27.71 -5.11 9.30
N GLN A 34 27.87 -5.58 10.55
CA GLN A 34 26.77 -6.21 11.30
C GLN A 34 25.60 -5.23 11.52
N ALA A 35 25.88 -3.98 11.87
CA ALA A 35 24.83 -2.96 12.04
C ALA A 35 24.10 -2.66 10.72
N LEU A 36 24.81 -2.59 9.60
CA LEU A 36 24.22 -2.38 8.27
C LEU A 36 23.38 -3.57 7.81
N GLU A 37 23.82 -4.81 8.06
CA GLU A 37 23.04 -6.02 7.76
C GLU A 37 21.75 -6.07 8.57
N GLN A 38 21.81 -5.76 9.87
CA GLN A 38 20.62 -5.68 10.72
C GLN A 38 19.65 -4.59 10.23
N PHE A 39 20.17 -3.42 9.87
CA PHE A 39 19.35 -2.32 9.37
C PHE A 39 18.71 -2.64 8.00
N GLN A 40 19.45 -3.28 7.08
CA GLN A 40 18.88 -3.72 5.80
C GLN A 40 17.79 -4.77 6.00
N SER A 41 17.97 -5.73 6.92
CA SER A 41 16.96 -6.73 7.23
C SER A 41 15.67 -6.08 7.74
N GLU A 42 15.78 -5.13 8.67
CA GLU A 42 14.63 -4.41 9.23
C GLU A 42 13.93 -3.51 8.19
N LEU A 43 14.69 -2.84 7.32
CA LEU A 43 14.14 -2.09 6.19
C LEU A 43 13.43 -2.98 5.17
N HIS A 44 13.98 -4.15 4.85
CA HIS A 44 13.34 -5.09 3.94
C HIS A 44 12.03 -5.64 4.51
N LEU A 45 11.99 -5.95 5.81
CA LEU A 45 10.79 -6.40 6.50
C LEU A 45 9.71 -5.30 6.54
N SER A 46 10.09 -4.06 6.85
CA SER A 46 9.16 -2.92 6.90
C SER A 46 8.63 -2.50 5.53
N GLU A 47 9.47 -2.51 4.48
CA GLU A 47 9.03 -2.27 3.10
C GLU A 47 8.06 -3.37 2.63
N SER A 48 8.32 -4.63 2.97
CA SER A 48 7.45 -5.75 2.63
C SER A 48 6.09 -5.65 3.35
N ALA A 49 6.10 -5.33 4.65
CA ALA A 49 4.87 -5.13 5.43
C ALA A 49 4.03 -3.97 4.86
N THR A 50 4.66 -2.83 4.57
CA THR A 50 3.97 -1.65 4.02
C THR A 50 3.32 -1.95 2.67
N LYS A 51 3.99 -2.69 1.79
CA LYS A 51 3.42 -3.06 0.48
C LYS A 51 2.24 -4.02 0.62
N GLN A 52 2.31 -4.96 1.57
CA GLN A 52 1.20 -5.87 1.83
C GLN A 52 0.00 -5.12 2.38
N ASP A 53 0.20 -4.24 3.35
CA ASP A 53 -0.87 -3.42 3.96
C ASP A 53 -1.56 -2.52 2.91
N ILE A 54 -0.77 -1.92 2.00
CA ILE A 54 -1.31 -1.13 0.89
C ILE A 54 -2.19 -2.01 -0.01
N ARG A 55 -1.71 -3.19 -0.40
CA ARG A 55 -2.45 -4.10 -1.27
C ARG A 55 -3.74 -4.60 -0.62
N GLU A 56 -3.73 -4.91 0.68
CA GLU A 56 -4.92 -5.30 1.42
C GLU A 56 -5.94 -4.15 1.49
N SER A 57 -5.46 -2.93 1.70
CA SER A 57 -6.31 -1.72 1.70
C SER A 57 -6.93 -1.44 0.32
N GLU A 58 -6.16 -1.59 -0.76
CA GLU A 58 -6.66 -1.48 -2.15
C GLU A 58 -7.76 -2.50 -2.43
N LEU A 59 -7.54 -3.78 -2.10
CA LEU A 59 -8.54 -4.83 -2.29
C LEU A 59 -9.83 -4.56 -1.48
N LYS A 60 -9.69 -4.11 -0.23
CA LYS A 60 -10.83 -3.74 0.60
C LYS A 60 -11.60 -2.56 0.01
N LEU A 61 -10.89 -1.58 -0.55
CA LEU A 61 -11.52 -0.43 -1.20
C LEU A 61 -12.27 -0.86 -2.48
N GLU A 62 -11.68 -1.71 -3.31
CA GLU A 62 -12.34 -2.27 -4.50
C GLU A 62 -13.63 -3.02 -4.15
N LEU A 63 -13.60 -3.85 -3.10
CA LEU A 63 -14.78 -4.55 -2.60
C LEU A 63 -15.87 -3.58 -2.13
N ASN A 64 -15.52 -2.59 -1.31
CA ASN A 64 -16.48 -1.59 -0.83
C ASN A 64 -17.09 -0.78 -1.97
N ILE A 65 -16.30 -0.44 -3.00
CA ILE A 65 -16.80 0.24 -4.20
C ILE A 65 -17.78 -0.66 -4.96
N ALA A 66 -17.46 -1.94 -5.15
CA ALA A 66 -18.34 -2.89 -5.83
C ALA A 66 -19.66 -3.07 -5.07
N GLU A 67 -19.61 -3.21 -3.74
CA GLU A 67 -20.78 -3.32 -2.88
C GLU A 67 -21.66 -2.06 -2.95
N THR A 68 -21.05 -0.88 -2.81
CA THR A 68 -21.76 0.41 -2.89
C THR A 68 -22.41 0.57 -4.27
N LYS A 69 -21.71 0.21 -5.35
CA LYS A 69 -22.27 0.26 -6.71
C LYS A 69 -23.46 -0.69 -6.85
N ALA A 70 -23.37 -1.90 -6.33
CA ALA A 70 -24.46 -2.87 -6.36
C ALA A 70 -25.69 -2.36 -5.59
N GLU A 71 -25.47 -1.80 -4.39
CA GLU A 71 -26.54 -1.21 -3.59
C GLU A 71 -27.20 -0.02 -4.30
N LEU A 72 -26.40 0.89 -4.89
CA LEU A 72 -26.91 2.02 -5.66
C LEU A 72 -27.73 1.56 -6.87
N VAL A 73 -27.27 0.55 -7.61
CA VAL A 73 -28.03 -0.04 -8.72
C VAL A 73 -29.35 -0.61 -8.22
N ARG A 74 -29.33 -1.39 -7.13
CA ARG A 74 -30.54 -1.97 -6.54
C ARG A 74 -31.56 -0.90 -6.18
N TRP A 75 -31.14 0.16 -5.48
CA TRP A 75 -32.01 1.27 -5.10
C TRP A 75 -32.51 2.05 -6.32
N THR A 76 -31.64 2.33 -7.28
CA THR A 76 -32.00 3.05 -8.51
C THR A 76 -33.07 2.29 -9.30
N VAL A 77 -32.91 0.97 -9.44
CA VAL A 77 -33.90 0.11 -10.08
C VAL A 77 -35.21 0.12 -9.29
N GLY A 78 -35.16 -0.03 -7.97
CA GLY A 78 -36.36 0.01 -7.12
C GLY A 78 -37.13 1.33 -7.21
N VAL A 79 -36.43 2.46 -7.13
CA VAL A 79 -37.02 3.80 -7.28
C VAL A 79 -37.55 4.00 -8.69
N GLY A 80 -36.83 3.55 -9.72
CA GLY A 80 -37.27 3.63 -11.12
C GLY A 80 -38.58 2.89 -11.36
N PHE A 81 -38.73 1.67 -10.84
CA PHE A 81 -39.99 0.92 -10.93
C PHE A 81 -41.13 1.63 -10.20
N LEU A 82 -40.89 2.10 -8.98
CA LEU A 82 -41.90 2.83 -8.19
C LEU A 82 -42.36 4.09 -8.92
N GLN A 83 -41.43 4.90 -9.41
CA GLN A 83 -41.74 6.12 -10.15
C GLN A 83 -42.54 5.83 -11.43
N THR A 84 -42.16 4.79 -12.17
CA THR A 84 -42.86 4.40 -13.41
C THR A 84 -44.30 3.95 -13.12
N ALA A 85 -44.50 3.15 -12.07
CA ALA A 85 -45.82 2.72 -11.63
C ALA A 85 -46.70 3.89 -11.17
N LEU A 86 -46.13 4.85 -10.43
CA LEU A 86 -46.83 6.07 -10.00
C LEU A 86 -47.26 6.93 -11.19
N ILE A 87 -46.38 7.14 -12.17
CA ILE A 87 -46.70 7.88 -13.40
C ILE A 87 -47.83 7.17 -14.16
N ALA A 88 -47.73 5.85 -14.34
CA ALA A 88 -48.77 5.09 -15.04
C ALA A 88 -50.13 5.18 -14.33
N ALA A 89 -50.16 5.07 -13.00
CA ALA A 89 -51.38 5.20 -12.21
C ALA A 89 -52.02 6.60 -12.34
N LEU A 90 -51.19 7.66 -12.33
CA LEU A 90 -51.67 9.03 -12.53
C LEU A 90 -52.25 9.24 -13.94
N LEU A 91 -51.61 8.70 -14.98
CA LEU A 91 -52.11 8.78 -16.35
C LEU A 91 -53.46 8.07 -16.52
N ILE A 92 -53.60 6.87 -15.96
CA ILE A 92 -54.88 6.13 -15.98
C ILE A 92 -55.97 6.93 -15.26
N LYS A 93 -55.68 7.43 -14.05
CA LYS A 93 -56.64 8.23 -13.28
C LYS A 93 -57.08 9.50 -14.03
N LEU A 94 -56.18 10.16 -14.74
CA LEU A 94 -56.50 11.34 -15.56
C LEU A 94 -57.37 10.96 -16.77
N SER A 95 -57.06 9.85 -17.44
CA SER A 95 -57.83 9.39 -18.61
C SER A 95 -59.25 8.89 -18.28
N ALA A 96 -59.48 8.41 -17.06
CA ALA A 96 -60.79 7.95 -16.60
C ALA A 96 -61.67 9.08 -16.02
N GLY A 97 -61.09 10.25 -15.77
CA GLY A 97 -61.78 11.44 -15.22
C GLY A 97 -62.15 12.50 -16.25
N ILE A 98 -61.86 12.27 -17.53
CA ILE A 98 -62.33 13.03 -18.71
C ILE A 98 -63.40 12.19 -19.39
#